data_AF-A0A510TDU4-F1
#
_entry.id   AF-A0A510TDU4-F1
#
_cell.length_a   1.000
_cell.length_b   1.000
_cell.length_c   1.000
_cell.angle_alpha   90.00
_cell.angle_beta   90.00
_cell.angle_gamma   90.00
#
_symmetry.space_group_name_H-M   'P 1'
#
loop_
_entity.id
_entity.type
_entity.pdbx_description
1 polymer ?
#
loop_
_entity_poly.entity_id
_entity_poly.type
_entity_poly.pdbx_seq_one_letter_code
_entity_poly.pdbx_strand_id
1 'polypeptide(L)' 'MPGAEQYWAALVGAGRSSFDKTTIKKHNPKTVRKDVGEDCRGCLVINVLQGAELYRRIDGWWYGIVGAATATDHQNRT' A
#
# COMPACT_ATOMS: atom_id res chain seq x y z
N MET A 1 24.51 0.39 3.55
CA MET A 1 23.93 0.68 2.22
C MET A 1 23.45 2.13 2.18
N PRO A 2 24.33 3.12 1.97
CA PRO A 2 23.94 4.53 1.93
C PRO A 2 23.21 4.97 0.64
N GLY A 3 23.01 4.09 -0.36
CA GLY A 3 22.46 4.46 -1.68
C GLY A 3 20.93 4.46 -1.80
N ALA A 4 20.21 3.60 -1.07
CA ALA A 4 18.75 3.50 -1.21
C ALA A 4 18.03 4.74 -0.66
N GLU A 5 18.38 5.19 0.55
CA GLU A 5 17.80 6.41 1.15
C GLU A 5 18.09 7.66 0.31
N GLN A 6 19.29 7.73 -0.30
CA GLN A 6 19.66 8.82 -1.21
C GLN A 6 18.81 8.85 -2.47
N TYR A 7 18.65 7.68 -3.09
CA TYR A 7 17.82 7.53 -4.27
C TYR A 7 16.37 7.94 -3.99
N TRP A 8 15.78 7.43 -2.91
CA TRP A 8 14.40 7.75 -2.54
C TRP A 8 14.23 9.21 -2.14
N ALA A 9 15.17 9.79 -1.37
CA ALA A 9 15.14 11.21 -1.02
C ALA A 9 15.15 12.11 -2.26
N ALA A 10 16.01 11.80 -3.24
CA ALA A 10 16.07 12.52 -4.51
C ALA A 10 14.78 12.35 -5.33
N LEU A 11 14.23 11.13 -5.37
CA LEU A 11 13.04 10.83 -6.16
C LEU A 11 11.76 11.47 -5.59
N VAL A 12 11.58 11.45 -4.27
CA VAL A 12 10.36 11.98 -3.62
C VAL A 12 10.48 13.44 -3.20
N GLY A 13 11.66 14.04 -3.29
CA GLY A 13 11.92 15.41 -2.84
C GLY A 13 11.82 15.58 -1.32
N ALA A 14 11.84 14.50 -0.54
CA ALA A 14 11.82 14.54 0.92
C ALA A 14 13.25 14.49 1.47
N GLY A 15 13.51 15.29 2.52
CA GLY A 15 14.80 15.27 3.20
C GLY A 15 15.06 13.91 3.88
N ARG A 16 16.34 13.55 4.05
CA ARG A 16 16.70 12.29 4.73
C ARG A 16 16.12 12.16 6.13
N SER A 17 15.88 13.28 6.81
CA SER A 17 15.25 13.34 8.13
C SER A 17 13.77 12.92 8.14
N SER A 18 13.12 12.83 6.97
CA SER A 18 11.73 12.37 6.84
C SER A 18 11.61 10.86 6.75
N PHE A 19 12.72 10.13 6.59
CA PHE A 19 12.70 8.67 6.54
C PHE A 19 12.91 8.08 7.92
N ASP A 20 12.10 7.09 8.26
CA ASP A 20 12.34 6.22 9.41
C ASP A 20 13.55 5.31 9.16
N LYS A 21 14.04 4.68 10.24
CA LYS A 21 15.15 3.72 10.17
C LYS A 21 14.88 2.64 9.12
N THR A 22 15.77 2.49 8.15
CA THR A 22 15.69 1.42 7.15
C THR A 22 15.55 0.06 7.82
N THR A 23 14.48 -0.67 7.50
CA THR A 23 14.22 -2.02 8.00
C THR A 23 14.43 -3.05 6.91
N ILE A 24 15.10 -4.15 7.25
CA ILE A 24 15.20 -5.30 6.35
C ILE A 24 14.03 -6.23 6.68
N LYS A 25 13.08 -6.32 5.75
CA LYS A 25 11.95 -7.25 5.88
C LYS A 25 12.49 -8.69 5.92
N LYS A 26 12.37 -9.34 7.07
CA LYS A 26 12.73 -10.76 7.25
C LYS A 26 11.72 -11.61 6.47
N HIS A 27 12.14 -12.18 5.34
CA HIS A 27 11.24 -12.89 4.43
C HIS A 27 11.16 -14.40 4.79
N ASN A 28 9.95 -14.98 4.78
CA ASN A 28 9.71 -16.43 4.65
C ASN A 28 9.29 -16.76 3.20
N PRO A 29 10.21 -17.19 2.32
CA PRO A 29 10.02 -17.23 0.86
C PRO A 29 9.12 -18.37 0.41
N LYS A 30 7.84 -18.06 0.15
CA LYS A 30 6.92 -18.94 -0.59
C LYS A 30 6.52 -18.40 -1.96
N THR A 31 7.05 -17.26 -2.39
CA THR A 31 6.63 -16.59 -3.63
C THR A 31 7.82 -16.28 -4.54
N VAL A 32 7.63 -16.44 -5.85
CA VAL A 32 8.59 -16.04 -6.89
C VAL A 32 8.70 -14.51 -6.88
N ARG A 33 9.91 -14.01 -6.60
CA ARG A 33 10.18 -12.58 -6.46
C ARG A 33 10.53 -12.00 -7.82
N LYS A 34 9.84 -10.93 -8.24
CA LYS A 34 10.02 -10.31 -9.57
C LYS A 34 11.07 -9.19 -9.58
N ASP A 35 11.25 -8.49 -8.46
CA ASP A 35 12.19 -7.36 -8.35
C ASP A 35 13.55 -7.80 -7.77
N VAL A 36 14.35 -8.47 -8.60
CA VAL A 36 15.67 -9.03 -8.21
C VAL A 36 16.86 -8.44 -8.99
N GLY A 37 16.62 -7.45 -9.86
CA GLY A 37 17.66 -6.81 -10.67
C GLY A 37 18.59 -5.88 -9.88
N GLU A 38 19.72 -5.52 -10.48
CA GLU A 38 20.77 -4.66 -9.87
C GLU A 38 20.26 -3.25 -9.51
N ASP A 39 19.19 -2.79 -10.17
CA ASP A 39 18.49 -1.53 -9.88
C ASP A 39 17.45 -1.63 -8.76
N CYS A 40 17.29 -2.79 -8.12
CA CYS A 40 16.38 -2.93 -6.99
C CYS A 40 16.91 -2.14 -5.78
N ARG A 41 16.38 -0.93 -5.57
CA ARG A 41 16.72 -0.04 -4.44
C ARG A 41 15.87 -0.31 -3.19
N GLY A 42 15.21 -1.47 -3.11
CA GLY A 42 14.24 -1.80 -2.07
C GLY A 42 12.86 -1.17 -2.28
N CYS A 43 11.95 -1.31 -1.32
CA CYS A 43 10.63 -0.70 -1.35
C CYS A 43 10.61 0.55 -0.46
N LEU A 44 10.02 1.64 -0.97
CA LEU A 44 9.64 2.78 -0.14
C LEU A 44 8.28 2.51 0.53
N VAL A 45 8.19 2.70 1.83
CA VAL A 45 6.94 2.62 2.59
C VAL A 45 6.46 4.04 2.86
N ILE A 46 5.21 4.33 2.51
CA ILE A 46 4.58 5.64 2.75
C ILE A 46 3.45 5.42 3.76
N ASN A 47 3.57 6.07 4.92
CA ASN A 47 2.52 6.07 5.94
C ASN A 47 1.66 7.32 5.78
N VAL A 48 0.38 7.13 5.44
CA VAL A 48 -0.59 8.22 5.37
C VAL A 48 -1.31 8.34 6.71
N LEU A 49 -1.01 9.38 7.46
CA LEU A 49 -1.71 9.67 8.72
C LEU A 49 -3.14 10.14 8.45
N GLN A 50 -4.03 9.96 9.42
CA GLN A 50 -5.44 10.40 9.37
C GLN A 50 -6.29 9.78 8.22
N GLY A 51 -5.81 8.72 7.57
CA GLY A 51 -6.57 8.02 6.52
C GLY A 51 -7.83 7.29 7.01
N ALA A 52 -8.06 7.19 8.34
CA ALA A 52 -9.17 6.42 8.90
C ALA A 52 -10.54 6.90 8.42
N GLU A 53 -10.75 8.21 8.29
CA GLU A 53 -12.02 8.75 7.78
C GLU A 53 -12.23 8.38 6.30
N LEU A 54 -11.19 8.57 5.48
CA LEU A 54 -11.22 8.21 4.06
C LEU A 54 -11.48 6.72 3.86
N TYR A 55 -10.78 5.86 4.62
CA TYR A 55 -11.00 4.42 4.59
C TYR A 55 -12.42 4.04 4.99
N ARG A 56 -12.97 4.64 6.05
CA ARG A 56 -14.36 4.38 6.47
C ARG A 56 -15.37 4.80 5.41
N ARG A 57 -15.14 5.91 4.69
CA ARG A 57 -16.00 6.33 3.57
C ARG A 57 -15.96 5.33 2.42
N ILE A 58 -14.76 4.88 2.05
CA ILE A 58 -14.56 3.87 0.99
C ILE A 58 -15.25 2.56 1.37
N ASP A 59 -15.06 2.07 2.60
CA ASP A 59 -15.75 0.88 3.12
C ASP A 59 -17.27 1.05 3.05
N GLY A 60 -17.79 2.19 3.53
CA GLY A 60 -19.22 2.48 3.50
C GLY A 60 -19.82 2.44 2.09
N TRP A 61 -19.14 3.03 1.10
CA TRP A 61 -19.58 2.98 -0.30
C TRP A 61 -19.56 1.56 -0.85
N TRP A 62 -18.50 0.80 -0.57
CA TRP A 62 -18.40 -0.59 -1.01
C TRP A 62 -19.52 -1.45 -0.44
N TYR A 63 -19.75 -1.39 0.88
CA TYR A 63 -20.86 -2.10 1.52
C TYR A 63 -22.22 -1.68 0.96
N GLY A 64 -22.40 -0.39 0.65
CA GLY A 64 -23.60 0.11 0.01
C GLY A 64 -23.83 -0.49 -1.38
N ILE A 65 -22.80 -0.53 -2.23
CA ILE A 65 -22.87 -1.11 -3.58
C ILE A 65 -23.19 -2.61 -3.51
N VAL A 66 -22.44 -3.36 -2.69
CA VAL A 66 -22.63 -4.80 -2.55
C VAL A 66 -24.01 -5.12 -1.97
N GLY A 67 -24.44 -4.39 -0.93
CA GLY A 67 -25.76 -4.55 -0.33
C GLY A 67 -26.90 -4.24 -1.30
N ALA A 68 -26.78 -3.21 -2.14
CA ALA A 68 -27.77 -2.92 -3.17
C ALA A 68 -27.81 -4.00 -4.26
N ALA A 69 -26.66 -4.51 -4.68
CA ALA A 69 -26.57 -5.57 -5.68
C ALA A 69 -27.21 -6.88 -5.18
N THR A 70 -26.95 -7.28 -3.92
CA THR A 70 -27.53 -8.51 -3.34
C THR A 70 -29.03 -8.37 -3.07
N ALA A 71 -29.50 -7.21 -2.63
CA ALA A 71 -30.93 -6.96 -2.45
C ALA A 71 -31.69 -7.05 -3.78
N THR A 72 -31.12 -6.51 -4.86
CA THR A 72 -31.70 -6.57 -6.21
C THR A 72 -31.73 -8.01 -6.74
N ASP A 73 -30.67 -8.80 -6.51
CA ASP A 73 -30.62 -10.22 -6.88
C ASP A 73 -31.71 -11.04 -6.17
N HIS A 74 -31.88 -10.81 -4.86
CA HIS A 74 -32.94 -11.47 -4.08
C HIS A 74 -34.35 -11.14 -4.58
N GLN A 75 -34.61 -9.88 -4.95
CA GLN A 75 -35.92 -9.46 -5.49
C GLN A 75 -36.24 -10.10 -6.84
N ASN A 76 -35.24 -10.33 -7.70
CA ASN A 76 -35.43 -10.99 -9.00
C ASN A 76 -35.66 -12.50 -8.90
N ARG A 77 -35.46 -13.09 -7.71
CA ARG A 77 -35.55 -14.55 -7.49
C ARG A 77 -36.86 -14.97 -6.81
N THR A 78 -37.66 -14.01 -6.35
CA THR A 78 -39.04 -14.18 -5.87
C THR A 78 -40.05 -13.84 -6.94
#